data_AF-A0AAW5C8P5-F1
#
_entry.id   AF-A0AAW5C8P5-F1
#
_cell.length_a   1.000
_cell.length_b   1.000
_cell.length_c   1.000
_cell.angle_alpha   90.00
_cell.angle_beta   90.00
_cell.angle_gamma   90.00
#
_symmetry.space_group_name_H-M   'P 1'
#
loop_
_entity.id
_entity.type
_entity.pdbx_description
1 polymer ?
#
loop_
_entity_poly.entity_id
_entity_poly.type
_entity_poly.pdbx_seq_one_letter_code
_entity_poly.pdbx_strand_id
1 'polypeptide(L)'
;MFPKQIKYLRQSRALSQVQLADKLGVKKQSISNWENDNIRPSVEMLEKIADFFDVSTDYLLGREEKGKGLGGVNTLDVTGLSPLQIKHIQLIVDDIRERNS
;
A
#
# COMPACT_ATOMS: atom_id res chain seq x y z
N MET A 1 -3.20 -2.52 -10.31
CA MET A 1 -3.84 -1.73 -9.24
C MET A 1 -3.39 -0.29 -9.29
N PHE A 2 -2.10 0.01 -9.11
CA PHE A 2 -1.55 1.37 -9.21
C PHE A 2 -1.94 2.19 -10.46
N PRO A 3 -1.87 1.67 -11.70
CA PRO A 3 -2.22 2.44 -12.91
C PRO A 3 -3.65 2.97 -12.88
N LYS A 4 -4.57 2.18 -12.31
CA LYS A 4 -5.99 2.56 -12.16
C LYS A 4 -6.16 3.65 -11.09
N GLN A 5 -5.47 3.51 -9.95
CA GLN A 5 -5.56 4.46 -8.84
C GLN A 5 -5.02 5.84 -9.20
N ILE A 6 -3.83 5.92 -9.81
CA ILE A 6 -3.27 7.21 -10.21
C ILE A 6 -4.13 7.89 -11.27
N LYS A 7 -4.68 7.14 -12.23
CA LYS A 7 -5.59 7.67 -13.25
C LYS A 7 -6.87 8.21 -12.62
N TYR A 8 -7.46 7.46 -11.69
CA TYR A 8 -8.65 7.86 -10.94
C TYR A 8 -8.41 9.15 -10.15
N LEU A 9 -7.35 9.22 -9.35
CA LEU A 9 -6.99 10.41 -8.56
C LEU A 9 -6.72 11.64 -9.43
N ARG A 10 -6.05 11.46 -10.58
CA ARG A 10 -5.86 12.53 -11.54
C ARG A 10 -7.19 13.07 -12.06
N GLN A 11 -8.10 12.16 -12.44
CA GLN A 11 -9.41 12.51 -13.00
C GLN A 11 -10.33 13.12 -11.95
N SER A 12 -10.29 12.67 -10.69
CA SER A 12 -11.10 13.24 -9.60
C SER A 12 -10.71 14.68 -9.27
N ARG A 13 -9.46 15.07 -9.53
CA ARG A 13 -8.98 16.45 -9.47
C ARG A 13 -9.10 17.23 -10.79
N ALA A 14 -9.78 16.66 -11.79
CA ALA A 14 -9.95 17.24 -13.12
C ALA A 14 -8.64 17.64 -13.83
N LEU A 15 -7.55 16.94 -13.55
CA LEU A 15 -6.24 17.22 -14.15
C LEU A 15 -6.04 16.46 -15.46
N SER A 16 -5.43 17.11 -16.44
CA SER A 16 -4.85 16.43 -17.60
C SER A 16 -3.54 15.73 -17.23
N GLN A 17 -3.08 14.79 -18.07
CA GLN A 17 -1.77 14.14 -17.85
C GLN A 17 -0.61 15.14 -17.90
N VAL A 18 -0.74 16.23 -18.66
CA VAL A 18 0.26 17.31 -18.71
C VAL A 18 0.27 18.08 -17.39
N GLN A 19 -0.90 18.48 -16.90
CA GLN A 19 -1.01 19.24 -15.65
C GLN A 19 -0.49 18.43 -14.45
N LEU A 20 -0.80 17.13 -14.37
CA LEU A 20 -0.24 16.29 -13.31
C LEU A 20 1.28 16.15 -13.43
N ALA A 21 1.80 16.00 -14.65
CA ALA A 21 3.23 15.98 -14.90
C ALA A 21 3.92 17.25 -14.40
N ASP A 22 3.36 18.42 -14.71
CA ASP A 22 3.89 19.71 -14.26
C ASP A 22 3.90 19.83 -12.73
N LYS A 23 2.82 19.40 -12.06
CA LYS A 23 2.73 19.40 -10.59
C LYS A 23 3.73 18.45 -9.94
N LEU A 24 4.01 17.31 -10.56
CA LEU A 24 4.95 16.32 -10.05
C LEU A 24 6.40 16.56 -10.51
N GLY A 25 6.64 17.53 -11.39
CA GLY A 25 7.96 17.83 -11.95
C GLY A 25 8.50 16.72 -12.85
N VAL A 26 7.62 16.07 -13.63
CA VAL A 26 7.97 14.99 -14.56
C VAL A 26 7.45 15.29 -15.96
N LYS A 27 7.83 14.47 -16.95
CA LYS A 27 7.28 14.59 -18.31
C LYS A 27 5.90 13.94 -18.38
N LYS A 28 5.01 14.46 -19.25
CA LYS A 28 3.70 13.84 -19.56
C LYS A 28 3.81 12.35 -19.92
N GLN A 29 4.90 11.94 -20.58
CA GLN A 29 5.16 10.55 -20.92
C GLN A 29 5.29 9.66 -19.68
N SER A 30 5.84 10.15 -18.58
CA SER A 30 5.91 9.41 -17.31
C SER A 30 4.51 9.09 -16.79
N ILE A 31 3.61 10.08 -16.75
CA ILE A 31 2.21 9.88 -16.34
C ILE A 31 1.52 8.86 -17.26
N SER A 32 1.70 9.00 -18.57
CA SER A 32 1.16 8.06 -19.55
C SER A 32 1.69 6.64 -19.34
N ASN A 33 2.98 6.47 -19.03
CA ASN A 33 3.57 5.17 -18.77
C ASN A 33 3.03 4.55 -17.47
N TRP A 34 2.83 5.35 -16.43
CA TRP A 34 2.27 4.90 -15.16
C TRP A 34 0.81 4.47 -15.29
N GLU A 35 -0.01 5.25 -16.00
CA GLU A 35 -1.44 4.97 -16.21
C GLU A 35 -1.73 3.79 -17.13
N ASN A 36 -0.79 3.45 -18.02
CA ASN A 36 -0.90 2.32 -18.95
C ASN A 36 -0.08 1.10 -18.51
N ASP A 37 0.48 1.12 -17.30
CA ASP A 37 1.26 0.01 -16.72
C ASP A 37 2.57 -0.33 -17.46
N ASN A 38 3.10 0.59 -18.27
CA ASN A 38 4.34 0.37 -19.03
C ASN A 38 5.59 0.44 -18.14
N ILE A 39 5.60 1.39 -17.19
CA ILE A 39 6.70 1.65 -16.26
C ILE A 39 6.12 1.99 -14.89
N ARG A 40 6.82 1.64 -13.82
CA ARG A 40 6.50 2.03 -12.43
C ARG A 40 7.28 3.28 -12.01
N PRO A 41 6.73 4.17 -11.16
CA PRO A 41 7.52 5.23 -10.54
C PRO A 41 8.61 4.64 -9.63
N SER A 42 9.64 5.44 -9.32
CA SER A 42 10.55 5.11 -8.21
C SER A 42 9.81 5.18 -6.87
N VAL A 43 10.44 4.71 -5.80
CA VAL A 43 9.85 4.78 -4.44
C VAL A 43 9.64 6.24 -4.03
N GLU A 44 10.62 7.11 -4.25
CA GLU A 44 10.55 8.53 -3.93
C GLU A 44 9.44 9.23 -4.73
N MET A 45 9.26 8.84 -5.99
CA MET A 45 8.16 9.37 -6.81
C MET A 45 6.80 8.83 -6.35
N LEU A 46 6.72 7.59 -5.88
CA LEU A 46 5.50 7.03 -5.32
C LEU A 46 5.08 7.77 -4.05
N GLU A 47 6.02 8.06 -3.15
CA GLU A 47 5.80 8.90 -1.96
C GLU A 47 5.32 10.30 -2.34
N LYS A 48 5.98 10.94 -3.30
CA LYS A 48 5.57 12.27 -3.81
C LYS A 48 4.15 12.26 -4.40
N ILE A 49 3.75 11.19 -5.08
CA ILE A 49 2.39 11.04 -5.61
C ILE A 49 1.39 10.90 -4.47
N ALA A 50 1.73 10.11 -3.44
CA ALA A 50 0.91 9.94 -2.24
C ALA A 50 0.69 11.28 -1.53
N ASP A 51 1.76 12.03 -1.27
CA ASP A 51 1.70 13.36 -0.66
C ASP A 51 0.89 14.35 -1.50
N PHE A 52 1.08 14.37 -2.82
CA PHE A 52 0.35 15.27 -3.71
C PHE A 52 -1.17 15.02 -3.65
N PHE A 53 -1.58 13.75 -3.60
CA PHE A 53 -2.98 13.36 -3.57
C PHE A 53 -3.59 13.26 -2.17
N ASP A 54 -2.78 13.41 -1.13
CA ASP A 54 -3.17 13.24 0.29
C ASP A 54 -3.76 11.84 0.56
N VAL A 55 -3.01 10.81 0.13
CA VAL A 55 -3.38 9.39 0.28
C VAL A 55 -2.17 8.58 0.72
N SER A 56 -2.38 7.38 1.28
CA SER A 56 -1.27 6.48 1.59
C SER A 56 -0.67 5.83 0.32
N THR A 57 0.59 5.41 0.38
CA THR A 57 1.19 4.59 -0.68
C THR A 57 0.49 3.24 -0.80
N ASP A 58 -0.06 2.70 0.29
CA ASP A 58 -0.88 1.50 0.27
C ASP A 58 -2.17 1.70 -0.52
N TYR A 59 -2.85 2.85 -0.41
CA TYR A 59 -4.00 3.18 -1.25
C TYR A 59 -3.62 3.18 -2.73
N LEU A 60 -2.53 3.86 -3.08
CA LEU A 60 -2.02 3.94 -4.45
C LEU A 60 -1.69 2.55 -5.00
N LEU A 61 -1.12 1.67 -4.18
CA LEU A 61 -0.79 0.30 -4.57
C LEU A 61 -2.00 -0.65 -4.56
N GLY A 62 -3.17 -0.19 -4.09
CA GLY A 62 -4.39 -0.99 -3.96
C GLY A 62 -4.32 -2.01 -2.82
N ARG A 63 -3.66 -1.62 -1.73
CA ARG A 63 -3.48 -2.41 -0.51
C ARG A 63 -4.43 -1.99 0.62
N GLU A 64 -5.09 -0.83 0.56
CA GLU A 64 -6.09 -0.44 1.57
C GLU A 64 -7.37 -1.30 1.56
N GLU A 65 -7.83 -1.79 0.40
CA GLU A 65 -8.89 -2.82 0.37
C GLU A 65 -8.41 -4.18 0.91
N LYS A 66 -7.09 -4.32 1.11
CA LYS A 66 -6.47 -5.39 1.90
C LYS A 66 -6.17 -4.92 3.33
N GLY A 67 -7.10 -4.17 3.92
CA GLY A 67 -7.41 -4.25 5.36
C GLY A 67 -7.82 -5.68 5.82
N LYS A 68 -7.67 -6.70 4.96
CA LYS A 68 -7.26 -8.04 5.36
C LYS A 68 -5.73 -8.09 5.32
N GLY A 69 -5.08 -7.59 6.38
CA GLY A 69 -3.65 -7.85 6.61
C GLY A 69 -3.41 -9.35 6.43
N LEU A 70 -2.40 -9.71 5.62
CA LEU A 70 -1.96 -11.10 5.41
C LEU A 70 -3.14 -12.07 5.18
N GLY A 71 -3.65 -12.17 3.95
CA GLY A 71 -4.79 -13.05 3.61
C GLY A 71 -4.84 -14.36 4.42
N GLY A 72 -5.77 -14.42 5.39
CA GLY A 72 -6.00 -15.57 6.26
C GLY A 72 -5.41 -15.52 7.67
N VAL A 73 -4.64 -14.49 8.05
CA VAL A 73 -4.00 -14.39 9.36
C VAL A 73 -4.80 -13.47 10.28
N ASN A 74 -5.29 -14.01 11.40
CA ASN A 74 -5.79 -13.21 12.51
C ASN A 74 -4.58 -12.70 13.32
N THR A 75 -4.47 -11.40 13.53
CA THR A 75 -3.40 -10.79 14.33
C THR A 75 -3.85 -10.53 15.76
N LEU A 76 -2.93 -10.64 16.72
CA LEU A 76 -3.17 -10.31 18.13
C LEU A 76 -2.20 -9.20 18.55
N ASP A 77 -2.74 -8.10 19.09
CA ASP A 77 -1.92 -7.01 19.64
C ASP A 77 -1.30 -7.45 20.97
N VAL A 78 0.02 -7.35 21.06
CA VAL A 78 0.82 -7.74 22.24
C VAL A 78 1.51 -6.55 22.90
N THR A 79 1.09 -5.33 22.56
CA THR A 79 1.66 -4.10 23.13
C THR A 79 1.56 -4.11 24.65
N GLY A 80 2.66 -3.82 25.34
CA GLY A 80 2.74 -3.81 26.80
C GLY A 80 3.03 -5.17 27.45
N LEU A 81 3.15 -6.26 26.67
CA LEU A 81 3.58 -7.56 27.18
C LEU A 81 5.11 -7.67 27.22
N SER A 82 5.62 -8.36 28.23
CA SER A 82 7.04 -8.72 28.32
C SER A 82 7.41 -9.82 27.30
N PRO A 83 8.70 -9.94 26.93
CA PRO A 83 9.17 -11.00 26.04
C PRO A 83 8.81 -12.41 26.52
N LEU A 84 8.79 -12.64 27.85
CA LEU A 84 8.43 -13.93 28.42
C LEU A 84 6.94 -14.25 28.23
N GLN A 85 6.06 -13.26 28.40
CA GLN A 85 4.63 -13.42 28.18
C GLN A 85 4.31 -13.71 26.71
N ILE A 86 4.98 -13.02 25.78
CA ILE A 86 4.87 -13.30 24.34
C ILE A 86 5.33 -14.73 24.04
N LYS A 87 6.43 -15.17 24.66
CA LYS A 87 6.93 -16.55 24.49
C LYS A 87 5.92 -17.59 24.98
N HIS A 88 5.22 -17.36 26.09
CA HIS A 88 4.18 -18.27 26.56
C HIS A 88 3.00 -18.34 25.59
N ILE A 89 2.55 -17.21 25.04
CA ILE A 89 1.48 -17.17 24.03
C ILE A 89 1.89 -17.95 22.79
N GLN A 90 3.14 -17.81 22.35
CA GLN A 90 3.68 -18.56 21.21
C GLN A 90 3.63 -20.07 21.45
N LEU A 91 4.07 -20.54 22.64
CA LEU A 91 4.03 -21.96 23.00
C LEU A 91 2.60 -22.53 22.98
N ILE A 92 1.60 -21.76 23.41
CA ILE A 92 0.18 -22.17 23.36
C ILE A 92 -0.28 -22.32 21.90
N VAL A 93 0.07 -21.36 21.04
CA VAL A 93 -0.28 -21.42 19.61
C VAL A 93 0.32 -22.66 18.96
N ASP A 94 1.57 -22.99 19.29
CA ASP A 94 2.26 -24.14 18.72
C ASP A 94 1.65 -25.47 19.22
N ASP A 95 1.32 -25.61 20.51
CA ASP A 95 0.61 -26.80 21.05
C ASP A 95 -0.75 -27.01 20.38
N ILE A 96 -1.51 -25.93 20.13
CA ILE A 96 -2.80 -26.01 19.43
C ILE A 96 -2.62 -26.48 17.98
N ARG A 97 -1.56 -26.05 17.29
CA ARG A 97 -1.27 -26.47 15.90
C ARG A 97 -0.91 -27.94 15.82
N GLU A 98 -0.07 -28.41 16.74
CA GLU A 98 0.35 -29.82 16.79
C GLU A 98 -0.83 -30.76 17.04
N ARG A 99 -1.83 -30.35 17.82
CA ARG A 99 -3.03 -31.16 18.12
C ARG A 99 -4.09 -31.16 17.02
N ASN A 100 -4.10 -30.16 16.15
CA ASN A 100 -5.06 -30.02 15.05
C ASN A 100 -4.54 -30.61 13.73
N SER A 101 -3.34 -31.20 13.73
CA SER A 101 -2.72 -31.89 12.58
C SER A 101 -2.89 -33.40 12.71
#